data_AF-A0A060BPY1-F1
#
_entry.id   AF-A0A060BPY1-F1
#
_cell.length_a   1.000
_cell.length_b   1.000
_cell.length_c   1.000
_cell.angle_alpha   90.00
_cell.angle_beta   90.00
_cell.angle_gamma   90.00
#
_symmetry.space_group_name_H-M   'P 1'
#
loop_
_entity.id
_entity.type
_entity.pdbx_description
1 polymer ?
#
loop_
_entity_poly.entity_id
_entity_poly.type
_entity_poly.pdbx_seq_one_letter_code
_entity_poly.pdbx_strand_id
1 'polypeptide(L)'
;HHAEDAFGFATVGQSMVNAPDARPMRLYVDDEPFIPDKAEILDYHRRLDFRSGELTRDILWRTPEGKVVSIRSSRLVSFTQRHLALMSITVTMVEGDAPIALSCQI
;
A
#
# COMPACT_ATOMS: atom_id res chain seq x y z
N HIS A 1 -12.19 15.01 26.37
CA HIS A 1 -12.12 15.28 27.82
C HIS A 1 -11.25 16.51 28.00
N HIS A 2 -11.87 17.64 28.32
CA HIS A 2 -11.13 18.84 28.69
C HIS A 2 -10.57 18.66 30.10
N ALA A 3 -9.44 19.31 30.40
CA ALA A 3 -8.80 19.23 31.71
C ALA A 3 -9.58 20.00 32.80
N GLU A 4 -10.50 20.88 32.41
CA GLU A 4 -11.45 21.59 33.28
C GLU A 4 -12.80 21.78 32.56
N ASP A 5 -13.88 21.91 33.34
CA ASP A 5 -15.22 22.24 32.84
C ASP A 5 -15.43 23.76 32.87
N ALA A 6 -15.82 24.34 31.74
CA ALA A 6 -16.18 25.75 31.60
C ALA A 6 -17.48 25.92 30.80
N PHE A 7 -18.27 26.94 31.15
CA PHE A 7 -19.49 27.27 30.44
C PHE A 7 -19.18 27.61 28.96
N GLY A 8 -19.81 26.90 28.03
CA GLY A 8 -19.63 27.09 26.58
C GLY A 8 -18.62 26.15 25.91
N PHE A 9 -17.99 25.23 26.64
CA PHE A 9 -17.18 24.18 26.02
C PHE A 9 -18.03 23.15 25.29
N ALA A 10 -17.52 22.68 24.16
CA ALA A 10 -18.15 21.60 23.40
C ALA A 10 -18.15 20.32 24.24
N THR A 11 -19.34 19.83 24.57
CA THR A 11 -19.52 18.61 25.37
C THR A 11 -19.40 17.35 24.53
N VAL A 12 -19.44 17.48 23.20
CA VAL A 12 -19.33 16.38 22.24
C VAL A 12 -18.18 16.67 21.28
N GLY A 13 -17.19 15.78 21.27
CA GLY A 13 -16.17 15.73 20.24
C GLY A 13 -16.61 14.82 19.10
N GLN A 14 -16.54 15.28 17.87
CA GLN A 14 -16.73 14.46 16.68
C GLN A 14 -15.39 14.32 15.95
N SER A 15 -15.13 13.13 15.42
CA SER A 15 -13.95 12.83 14.61
C SER A 15 -14.32 11.88 13.50
N MET A 16 -13.53 11.89 12.41
CA MET A 16 -13.63 10.87 11.38
C MET A 16 -13.05 9.57 11.94
N VAL A 17 -13.80 8.47 11.81
CA VAL A 17 -13.32 7.13 12.16
C VAL A 17 -12.66 6.45 10.96
N ASN A 18 -11.78 5.51 11.24
CA ASN A 18 -11.22 4.65 10.18
C ASN A 18 -12.33 3.76 9.61
N ALA A 19 -12.43 3.72 8.28
CA ALA A 19 -13.22 2.73 7.56
C ALA A 19 -12.44 1.40 7.43
N PRO A 20 -13.11 0.28 7.10
CA PRO A 20 -12.44 -0.96 6.70
C PRO A 20 -11.41 -0.70 5.58
N ASP A 21 -10.29 -1.41 5.64
CA ASP A 21 -9.15 -1.15 4.76
C ASP A 21 -9.09 -2.14 3.59
N ALA A 22 -9.59 -1.70 2.43
CA ALA A 22 -9.56 -2.46 1.18
C ALA A 22 -8.23 -2.35 0.39
N ARG A 23 -7.20 -1.68 0.95
CA ARG A 23 -5.91 -1.44 0.28
C ARG A 23 -4.91 -2.62 0.30
N PRO A 24 -4.95 -3.58 1.25
CA PRO A 24 -3.94 -4.64 1.28
C PRO A 24 -3.95 -5.53 0.02
N MET A 25 -2.81 -5.56 -0.69
CA MET A 25 -2.51 -6.51 -1.76
C MET A 25 -1.25 -7.27 -1.36
N ARG A 26 -1.40 -8.51 -0.88
CA ARG A 26 -0.31 -9.33 -0.35
C ARG A 26 0.30 -10.16 -1.47
N LEU A 27 1.62 -10.05 -1.65
CA LEU A 27 2.41 -10.79 -2.63
C LEU A 27 3.17 -11.92 -1.93
N TYR A 28 3.13 -13.10 -2.54
CA TYR A 28 3.93 -14.26 -2.17
C TYR A 28 4.69 -14.76 -3.40
N VAL A 29 5.95 -15.14 -3.20
CA VAL A 29 6.83 -15.74 -4.22
C VAL A 29 7.45 -16.99 -3.59
N ASP A 30 7.20 -18.17 -4.16
CA ASP A 30 7.51 -19.47 -3.52
C ASP A 30 6.96 -19.60 -2.09
N ASP A 31 5.71 -19.18 -1.89
CA ASP A 31 5.06 -19.13 -0.58
C ASP A 31 5.71 -18.16 0.45
N GLU A 32 6.80 -17.49 0.10
CA GLU A 32 7.43 -16.46 0.93
C GLU A 32 6.71 -15.11 0.77
N PRO A 33 6.21 -14.50 1.86
CA PRO A 33 5.51 -13.23 1.79
C PRO A 33 6.50 -12.08 1.56
N PHE A 34 6.15 -11.18 0.64
CA PHE A 34 6.82 -9.89 0.55
C PHE A 34 6.40 -9.00 1.73
N ILE A 35 7.30 -8.82 2.69
CA ILE A 35 7.11 -7.94 3.84
C ILE A 35 8.17 -6.82 3.79
N PRO A 36 7.83 -5.58 3.38
CA PRO A 36 8.81 -4.56 3.02
C PRO A 36 9.82 -4.19 4.12
N ASP A 37 9.44 -4.28 5.39
CA ASP A 37 10.28 -4.00 6.56
C ASP A 37 11.30 -5.10 6.86
N LYS A 38 11.08 -6.31 6.33
CA LYS A 38 11.95 -7.48 6.51
C LYS A 38 12.65 -7.92 5.21
N ALA A 39 12.26 -7.36 4.08
CA ALA A 39 12.75 -7.72 2.76
C ALA A 39 14.14 -7.13 2.48
N GLU A 40 14.97 -7.89 1.75
CA GLU A 40 16.17 -7.34 1.12
C GLU A 40 15.77 -6.54 -0.12
N ILE A 41 15.65 -5.22 0.04
CA ILE A 41 15.29 -4.30 -1.03
C ILE A 41 16.56 -3.80 -1.72
N LEU A 42 16.72 -4.16 -2.99
CA LEU A 42 17.84 -3.78 -3.84
C LEU A 42 17.68 -2.37 -4.43
N ASP A 43 16.44 -2.00 -4.77
CA ASP A 43 16.10 -0.66 -5.25
C ASP A 43 14.68 -0.27 -4.79
N TYR A 44 14.48 1.00 -4.50
CA TYR A 44 13.21 1.52 -4.00
C TYR A 44 12.96 2.93 -4.53
N HIS A 45 11.82 3.10 -5.20
CA HIS A 45 11.34 4.40 -5.59
C HIS A 45 9.86 4.55 -5.27
N ARG A 46 9.49 5.71 -4.71
CA ARG A 46 8.09 6.04 -4.41
C ARG A 46 7.84 7.48 -4.76
N ARG A 47 6.84 7.72 -5.61
CA ARG A 47 6.51 9.05 -6.14
C ARG A 47 5.03 9.32 -6.01
N LEU A 48 4.69 10.51 -5.54
CA LEU A 48 3.37 11.10 -5.71
C LEU A 48 3.44 12.09 -6.86
N ASP A 49 2.69 11.84 -7.93
CA ASP A 49 2.54 12.81 -9.00
C ASP A 49 1.40 13.77 -8.65
N PHE A 50 1.74 15.03 -8.36
CA PHE A 50 0.76 16.05 -7.97
C PHE A 50 -0.16 16.49 -9.12
N ARG A 51 0.22 16.21 -10.38
CA ARG A 51 -0.61 16.55 -11.54
C ARG A 51 -1.67 15.49 -11.78
N SER A 52 -1.31 14.21 -11.72
CA SER A 52 -2.27 13.11 -11.91
C SER A 52 -2.95 12.65 -10.62
N GLY A 53 -2.38 12.95 -9.45
CA GLY A 53 -2.84 12.43 -8.15
C GLY A 53 -2.48 10.96 -7.92
N GLU A 54 -1.64 10.37 -8.76
CA GLU A 54 -1.25 8.97 -8.67
C GLU A 54 -0.03 8.80 -7.75
N LEU A 55 -0.12 7.85 -6.81
CA LEU A 55 1.03 7.37 -6.07
C LEU A 55 1.55 6.10 -6.75
N THR A 56 2.80 6.14 -7.22
CA THR A 56 3.52 4.98 -7.72
C THR A 56 4.58 4.51 -6.73
N ARG A 57 4.88 3.21 -6.76
CA ARG A 57 5.97 2.60 -6.02
C ARG A 57 6.58 1.49 -6.85
N ASP A 58 7.89 1.57 -7.03
CA ASP A 58 8.73 0.60 -7.73
C ASP A 58 9.71 0.00 -6.70
N ILE A 59 9.79 -1.33 -6.65
CA ILE A 59 10.65 -2.06 -5.72
C ILE A 59 11.37 -3.15 -6.49
N LEU A 60 12.67 -3.29 -6.26
CA LEU A 60 13.43 -4.47 -6.62
C LEU A 60 13.74 -5.24 -5.34
N TRP A 61 13.22 -6.45 -5.22
CA TRP A 61 13.31 -7.29 -4.02
C TRP A 61 14.13 -8.54 -4.31
N ARG A 62 15.07 -8.88 -3.42
CA ARG A 62 15.72 -10.20 -3.39
C ARG A 62 15.03 -11.12 -2.38
N THR A 63 14.54 -12.27 -2.84
CA THR A 63 13.95 -13.27 -1.95
C THR A 63 15.03 -13.97 -1.11
N PRO A 64 14.68 -14.66 -0.02
CA PRO A 64 15.65 -15.43 0.77
C PRO A 64 16.41 -16.48 -0.04
N GLU A 65 15.79 -17.04 -1.09
CA GLU A 65 16.42 -17.99 -2.02
C GLU A 65 17.29 -17.31 -3.09
N GLY A 66 17.41 -15.98 -3.06
CA GLY A 66 18.26 -15.21 -3.96
C GLY A 66 17.62 -14.78 -5.28
N LYS A 67 16.34 -15.10 -5.53
CA LYS A 67 15.59 -14.67 -6.72
C LYS A 67 15.36 -13.16 -6.68
N VAL A 68 15.28 -12.52 -7.85
CA VAL A 68 15.07 -11.07 -7.94
C VAL A 68 13.71 -10.78 -8.56
N VAL A 69 12.90 -10.00 -7.84
CA VAL A 69 11.50 -9.70 -8.19
C VAL A 69 11.33 -8.19 -8.31
N SER A 70 10.83 -7.73 -9.46
CA SER A 70 10.39 -6.34 -9.64
C SER A 70 8.91 -6.23 -9.30
N ILE A 71 8.58 -5.28 -8.43
CA ILE A 71 7.22 -4.98 -8.01
C ILE A 71 6.94 -3.52 -8.33
N ARG A 72 6.04 -3.29 -9.28
CA ARG A 72 5.50 -1.95 -9.58
C ARG A 72 4.07 -1.89 -9.11
N SER A 73 3.72 -0.87 -8.34
CA SER A 73 2.35 -0.64 -7.89
C SER A 73 1.95 0.81 -8.10
N SER A 74 0.69 1.04 -8.43
CA SER A 74 0.11 2.38 -8.44
C SER A 74 -1.23 2.43 -7.75
N ARG A 75 -1.58 3.61 -7.20
CA ARG A 75 -2.91 3.87 -6.63
C ARG A 75 -3.35 5.30 -6.84
N LEU A 76 -4.65 5.46 -7.04
CA LEU A 76 -5.31 6.75 -7.25
C LEU A 76 -6.72 6.73 -6.63
N VAL A 77 -7.15 7.86 -6.09
CA VAL A 77 -8.55 8.08 -5.70
C VAL A 77 -9.15 9.04 -6.72
N SER A 78 -10.28 8.68 -7.32
CA SER A 78 -10.86 9.45 -8.41
C SER A 78 -11.44 10.78 -7.92
N PHE A 79 -11.00 11.87 -8.55
CA PHE A 79 -11.60 13.19 -8.37
C PHE A 79 -12.92 13.35 -9.12
N THR A 80 -13.16 12.52 -10.15
CA THR A 80 -14.39 12.56 -10.96
C THR A 80 -15.48 11.66 -10.36
N GLN A 81 -15.11 10.49 -9.84
CA GLN A 81 -16.03 9.52 -9.23
C GLN A 81 -15.73 9.37 -7.74
N ARG A 82 -16.51 10.06 -6.89
CA ARG A 82 -16.24 10.24 -5.45
C ARG A 82 -16.05 8.97 -4.61
N HIS A 83 -16.52 7.83 -5.09
CA HIS A 83 -16.49 6.56 -4.36
C HIS A 83 -15.59 5.51 -5.03
N LEU A 84 -14.75 5.93 -6.00
CA LEU A 84 -13.86 5.04 -6.73
C LEU A 84 -12.40 5.26 -6.34
N ALA A 85 -11.75 4.18 -5.94
CA ALA A 85 -10.29 4.09 -5.86
C ALA A 85 -9.79 3.05 -6.87
N LEU A 86 -8.63 3.30 -7.45
CA LEU A 86 -7.95 2.40 -8.37
C LEU A 86 -6.63 1.97 -7.75
N MET A 87 -6.30 0.69 -7.90
CA MET A 87 -5.06 0.09 -7.43
C MET A 87 -4.58 -0.89 -8.49
N SER A 88 -3.29 -0.83 -8.81
CA SER A 88 -2.65 -1.74 -9.74
C SER A 88 -1.37 -2.31 -9.13
N ILE A 89 -1.06 -3.56 -9.46
CA ILE A 89 0.22 -4.18 -9.16
C ILE A 89 0.69 -4.97 -10.38
N THR A 90 1.97 -4.85 -10.70
CA THR A 90 2.67 -5.64 -11.69
C THR A 90 3.86 -6.27 -11.00
N VAL A 91 3.97 -7.59 -11.14
CA VAL A 91 5.05 -8.39 -10.54
C VAL A 91 5.78 -9.08 -11.68
N THR A 92 7.11 -9.01 -11.67
CA THR A 92 7.94 -9.61 -12.70
C THR A 92 9.13 -10.30 -12.04
N MET A 93 9.32 -11.58 -12.36
CA MET A 93 10.55 -12.29 -12.03
C MET A 93 11.66 -11.73 -12.92
N VAL A 94 12.64 -11.06 -12.33
CA VAL A 94 13.83 -10.51 -13.03
C VAL A 94 14.91 -11.58 -13.12
N GLU A 95 15.11 -12.33 -12.04
CA GLU A 95 16.03 -13.47 -11.98
C GLU A 95 15.36 -14.64 -11.27
N GLY A 96 15.47 -15.83 -11.86
CA GLY A 96 14.83 -17.06 -11.38
C GLY A 96 13.41 -17.26 -11.93
N ASP A 97 12.78 -18.35 -11.51
CA ASP A 97 11.40 -18.71 -11.81
C ASP A 97 10.72 -19.19 -10.53
N ALA A 98 9.46 -18.83 -10.34
CA ALA A 98 8.72 -19.11 -9.11
C ALA A 98 7.20 -18.94 -9.33
N PRO A 99 6.36 -19.74 -8.65
CA PRO A 99 4.95 -19.42 -8.52
C PRO A 99 4.76 -18.09 -7.79
N ILE A 100 3.85 -17.26 -8.30
CA ILE A 100 3.47 -15.98 -7.70
C ILE A 100 2.00 -16.08 -7.26
N ALA A 101 1.73 -15.69 -6.01
CA ALA A 101 0.37 -15.54 -5.51
C ALA A 101 0.09 -14.10 -5.04
N LEU A 102 -1.09 -13.60 -5.40
CA LEU A 102 -1.60 -12.31 -4.95
C LEU A 102 -2.91 -12.51 -4.18
N SER A 103 -2.98 -12.00 -2.96
CA SER A 103 -4.18 -12.03 -2.11
C SER A 103 -4.66 -10.60 -1.83
N CYS A 104 -5.92 -10.32 -2.16
CA CYS A 104 -6.57 -9.02 -1.95
C CYS A 104 -7.82 -9.23 -1.09
N GLN A 105 -7.95 -8.47 0.00
CA GLN A 105 -9.00 -8.64 1.01
C GLN A 105 -9.46 -7.28 1.55
N ILE A 106 -10.65 -7.25 2.16
CA ILE A 106 -11.25 -6.11 2.88
C ILE A 106 -11.43 -6.51 4.34
#